data_AF-A0A8T3VHC7-F1
#
_entry.id   AF-A0A8T3VHC7-F1
#
_cell.length_a   1.000
_cell.length_b   1.000
_cell.length_c   1.000
_cell.angle_alpha   90.00
_cell.angle_beta   90.00
_cell.angle_gamma   90.00
#
_symmetry.space_group_name_H-M   'P 1'
#
loop_
_entity.id
_entity.type
_entity.pdbx_description
1 polymer ?
#
loop_
_entity_poly.entity_id
_entity_poly.type
_entity_poly.pdbx_seq_one_letter_code
_entity_poly.pdbx_strand_id
1 'polypeptide(L)'
;MNNDEIKRYDELNVDEKDVIDCFRQMKLLSDQARFELFSYKLTDLLNKYEDLLELRKETQALLLDVLEEIDKNELSIHVDYEKLGMNRQVELNNISEEVNIVQEYKVGFDEALALIYDGTAEGFWLMRKIGNILKTKKIMLYELFIRINSYFIIIITTT
;
A
#
# COMPACT_ATOMS: atom_id res chain seq x y z
N MET A 1 -24.05 13.72 39.89
CA MET A 1 -22.74 13.42 39.26
C MET A 1 -21.74 14.38 39.87
N ASN A 2 -20.77 13.89 40.63
CA ASN A 2 -19.66 14.74 41.04
C ASN A 2 -18.86 15.10 39.78
N ASN A 3 -18.50 16.37 39.65
CA ASN A 3 -17.55 16.86 38.65
C ASN A 3 -16.14 16.43 39.09
N ASP A 4 -15.83 15.14 38.94
CA ASP A 4 -14.46 14.68 39.13
C ASP A 4 -13.61 15.24 37.97
N GLU A 5 -12.78 16.24 38.27
CA GLU A 5 -11.84 16.80 37.30
C GLU A 5 -10.85 15.71 36.85
N ILE A 6 -10.64 15.61 35.54
CA ILE A 6 -9.63 14.71 34.97
C ILE A 6 -8.24 15.27 35.34
N LYS A 7 -7.54 14.58 36.25
CA LYS A 7 -6.17 14.91 36.66
C LYS A 7 -5.18 14.76 35.50
N ARG A 8 -4.16 15.63 35.44
CA ARG A 8 -3.02 15.49 34.52
C ARG A 8 -2.05 14.44 35.04
N TYR A 9 -1.21 13.88 34.16
CA TYR A 9 -0.24 12.85 34.56
C TYR A 9 0.69 13.32 35.69
N ASP A 10 1.12 14.58 35.70
CA ASP A 10 2.00 15.11 36.74
C ASP A 10 1.33 15.20 38.12
N GLU A 11 0.00 15.28 38.13
CA GLU A 11 -0.87 15.41 39.32
C GLU A 11 -1.27 14.03 39.91
N LEU A 12 -0.83 12.94 39.28
CA LEU A 12 -1.13 11.57 39.71
C LEU A 12 -0.15 11.09 40.80
N ASN A 13 -0.69 10.27 41.69
CA ASN A 13 0.09 9.52 42.67
C ASN A 13 0.94 8.44 41.98
N VAL A 14 1.94 7.91 42.68
CA VAL A 14 2.86 6.89 42.14
C VAL A 14 2.10 5.67 41.59
N ASP A 15 1.19 5.11 42.38
CA ASP A 15 0.38 3.94 41.97
C ASP A 15 -0.50 4.24 40.74
N GLU A 16 -1.04 5.46 40.63
CA GLU A 16 -1.85 5.89 39.48
C GLU A 16 -0.97 6.04 38.22
N LYS A 17 0.27 6.53 38.37
CA LYS A 17 1.26 6.62 37.28
C LYS A 17 1.67 5.24 36.78
N ASP A 18 1.95 4.31 37.70
CA ASP A 18 2.34 2.94 37.37
C ASP A 18 1.27 2.24 36.53
N VAL A 19 -0.01 2.38 36.90
CA VAL A 19 -1.14 1.84 36.12
C VAL A 19 -1.17 2.45 34.71
N ILE A 20 -1.02 3.77 34.59
CA ILE A 20 -1.01 4.44 33.28
C ILE A 20 0.18 3.99 32.43
N ASP A 21 1.36 3.84 33.03
CA ASP A 21 2.56 3.43 32.31
C ASP A 21 2.47 1.96 31.85
N CYS A 22 1.86 1.07 32.64
CA CYS A 22 1.48 -0.26 32.17
C CYS A 22 0.57 -0.19 30.94
N PHE A 23 -0.49 0.63 30.96
CA PHE A 23 -1.37 0.79 29.79
C PHE A 23 -0.64 1.38 28.58
N ARG A 24 0.28 2.33 28.78
CA ARG A 24 1.12 2.88 27.71
C ARG A 24 2.02 1.82 27.08
N GLN A 25 2.65 0.98 27.89
CA GLN A 25 3.48 -0.13 27.43
C GLN A 25 2.64 -1.17 26.67
N MET A 26 1.49 -1.57 27.21
CA MET A 26 0.58 -2.50 26.54
C MET A 26 0.13 -1.96 25.18
N LYS A 27 -0.20 -0.67 25.10
CA LYS A 27 -0.56 -0.02 23.83
C LYS A 27 0.61 -0.02 22.85
N LEU A 28 1.81 0.31 23.31
CA LEU A 28 3.01 0.33 22.48
C LEU A 28 3.28 -1.06 21.87
N LEU A 29 3.23 -2.11 22.69
CA LEU A 29 3.37 -3.50 22.24
C LEU A 29 2.28 -3.90 21.23
N SER A 30 1.03 -3.49 21.49
CA SER A 30 -0.07 -3.75 20.56
C SER A 30 0.10 -3.01 19.23
N ASP A 31 0.56 -1.77 19.25
CA ASP A 31 0.80 -0.97 18.04
C ASP A 31 1.98 -1.53 17.25
N GLN A 32 3.04 -1.97 17.94
CA GLN A 32 4.20 -2.65 17.36
C GLN A 32 3.78 -3.92 16.61
N ALA A 33 3.07 -4.84 17.29
CA ALA A 33 2.61 -6.10 16.68
C ALA A 33 1.72 -5.84 15.45
N ARG A 34 0.89 -4.79 15.49
CA ARG A 34 0.07 -4.41 14.35
C ARG A 34 0.91 -3.91 13.17
N PHE A 35 1.97 -3.15 13.42
CA PHE A 35 2.87 -2.66 12.37
C PHE A 35 3.72 -3.77 11.77
N GLU A 36 4.21 -4.71 12.57
CA GLU A 36 4.89 -5.92 12.09
C GLU A 36 3.97 -6.70 11.13
N LEU A 37 2.71 -6.90 11.51
CA LEU A 37 1.73 -7.55 10.66
C LEU A 37 1.51 -6.81 9.32
N PHE A 38 1.44 -5.48 9.34
CA PHE A 38 1.28 -4.71 8.11
C PHE A 38 2.54 -4.73 7.24
N SER A 39 3.74 -4.59 7.82
CA SER A 39 4.99 -4.70 7.07
C SER A 39 5.11 -6.08 6.41
N TYR A 40 4.77 -7.16 7.11
CA TYR A 40 4.72 -8.51 6.55
C TYR A 40 3.74 -8.62 5.37
N LYS A 41 2.50 -8.12 5.54
CA LYS A 41 1.49 -8.14 4.47
C LYS A 41 1.89 -7.35 3.23
N LEU A 42 2.54 -6.20 3.42
CA LEU A 42 3.02 -5.37 2.31
C LEU A 42 4.19 -6.06 1.59
N THR A 43 5.07 -6.74 2.33
CA THR A 43 6.14 -7.56 1.75
C THR A 43 5.57 -8.70 0.91
N ASP A 44 4.60 -9.45 1.43
CA ASP A 44 3.90 -10.51 0.68
C ASP A 44 3.20 -9.96 -0.58
N LEU A 45 2.62 -8.76 -0.50
CA LEU A 45 2.01 -8.11 -1.64
C LEU A 45 3.03 -7.70 -2.71
N LEU A 46 4.18 -7.15 -2.32
CA LEU A 46 5.27 -6.81 -3.26
C LEU A 46 5.79 -8.06 -3.97
N ASN A 47 6.00 -9.16 -3.24
CA ASN A 47 6.42 -10.42 -3.84
C ASN A 47 5.40 -10.92 -4.89
N LYS A 48 4.09 -10.80 -4.61
CA LYS A 48 3.05 -11.15 -5.60
C LYS A 48 3.07 -10.26 -6.84
N TYR A 49 3.41 -8.98 -6.71
CA TYR A 49 3.59 -8.11 -7.87
C TYR A 49 4.82 -8.52 -8.69
N GLU A 50 5.91 -8.96 -8.05
CA GLU A 50 7.08 -9.51 -8.75
C GLU A 50 6.70 -10.77 -9.54
N ASP A 51 6.00 -11.73 -8.90
CA ASP A 51 5.50 -12.94 -9.55
C ASP A 51 4.59 -12.61 -10.74
N LEU A 52 3.69 -11.63 -10.57
CA LEU A 52 2.78 -11.18 -11.63
C LEU A 52 3.54 -10.61 -12.84
N LEU A 53 4.59 -9.81 -12.58
CA LEU A 53 5.42 -9.23 -13.63
C LEU A 53 6.20 -10.29 -14.40
N GLU A 54 6.68 -11.33 -13.72
CA GLU A 54 7.34 -12.47 -14.36
C GLU A 54 6.38 -13.25 -15.26
N LEU A 55 5.23 -13.67 -14.72
CA LEU A 55 4.20 -14.38 -15.48
C LEU A 55 3.72 -13.56 -16.68
N ARG A 56 3.64 -12.23 -16.53
CA ARG A 56 3.27 -11.33 -17.62
C ARG A 56 4.32 -11.33 -18.74
N LYS A 57 5.61 -11.31 -18.40
CA LYS A 57 6.70 -11.39 -19.39
C LYS A 57 6.66 -12.71 -20.16
N GLU A 58 6.48 -13.83 -19.45
CA GLU A 58 6.37 -15.16 -20.08
C GLU A 58 5.18 -15.23 -21.03
N THR A 59 4.01 -14.76 -20.59
CA THR A 59 2.79 -14.72 -21.42
C THR A 59 2.97 -13.84 -22.66
N GLN A 60 3.67 -12.70 -22.52
CA GLN A 60 3.95 -11.80 -23.64
C GLN A 60 4.94 -12.39 -24.65
N ALA A 61 5.94 -13.13 -24.17
CA ALA A 61 6.86 -13.85 -25.06
C ALA A 61 6.10 -14.90 -25.88
N LEU A 62 5.29 -15.73 -25.22
CA LEU A 62 4.45 -16.73 -25.89
C LEU A 62 3.49 -16.11 -26.91
N LEU A 63 2.89 -14.96 -26.58
CA LEU A 63 2.04 -14.23 -27.53
C LEU A 63 2.82 -13.83 -28.78
N LEU A 64 4.01 -13.26 -28.62
CA LEU A 64 4.84 -12.85 -29.76
C LEU A 64 5.26 -14.05 -30.61
N ASP A 65 5.65 -15.16 -30.00
CA ASP A 65 6.00 -16.39 -30.70
C ASP A 65 4.84 -16.89 -31.57
N VAL A 66 3.62 -16.93 -31.01
CA VAL A 66 2.42 -17.33 -31.75
C VAL A 66 2.10 -16.36 -32.89
N LEU A 67 2.23 -15.05 -32.66
CA LEU A 67 1.99 -14.05 -33.71
C LEU A 67 3.00 -14.19 -34.85
N GLU A 68 4.27 -14.44 -34.55
CA GLU A 68 5.28 -14.73 -35.58
C GLU A 68 4.96 -16.00 -36.37
N GLU A 69 4.46 -17.06 -35.72
CA GLU A 69 4.03 -18.27 -36.41
C GLU A 69 2.83 -18.02 -37.32
N ILE A 70 1.86 -17.22 -36.89
CA ILE A 70 0.71 -16.82 -37.71
C ILE A 70 1.18 -16.04 -38.94
N ASP A 71 2.09 -15.09 -38.75
CA ASP A 71 2.67 -14.28 -39.84
C ASP A 71 3.45 -15.16 -40.83
N LYS A 72 4.24 -16.13 -40.34
CA LYS A 72 4.99 -17.09 -41.19
C LYS A 72 4.08 -18.00 -42.02
N ASN A 73 2.89 -18.31 -41.51
CA ASN A 73 1.92 -19.18 -42.19
C ASN A 73 0.93 -18.40 -43.08
N GLU A 74 1.14 -17.10 -43.29
CA GLU A 74 0.29 -16.21 -44.10
C GLU A 74 -1.21 -16.28 -43.73
N LEU A 75 -1.49 -16.63 -42.47
CA LEU A 75 -2.84 -16.64 -41.94
C LEU A 75 -3.25 -15.17 -41.77
N SER A 76 -4.03 -14.65 -42.72
CA SER A 76 -4.38 -13.23 -42.91
C SER A 76 -5.08 -12.59 -41.69
N ILE A 77 -4.33 -12.35 -40.63
CA ILE A 77 -4.75 -11.64 -39.42
C ILE A 77 -3.90 -10.38 -39.34
N HIS A 78 -4.50 -9.22 -39.55
CA HIS A 78 -3.81 -7.96 -39.36
C HIS A 78 -3.68 -7.67 -37.86
N VAL A 79 -2.48 -7.82 -37.33
CA VAL A 79 -2.17 -7.48 -35.94
C VAL A 79 -1.65 -6.05 -35.88
N ASP A 80 -2.30 -5.22 -35.07
CA ASP A 80 -1.85 -3.87 -34.76
C ASP A 80 -0.78 -3.93 -33.64
N TYR A 81 0.47 -4.15 -34.06
CA TYR A 81 1.63 -4.25 -33.16
C TYR A 81 1.90 -2.95 -32.40
N GLU A 82 1.54 -1.79 -32.98
CA GLU A 82 1.70 -0.49 -32.33
C GLU A 82 0.72 -0.35 -31.16
N LYS A 83 -0.57 -0.63 -31.40
CA LYS A 83 -1.58 -0.64 -30.34
C LYS A 83 -1.27 -1.68 -29.26
N LEU A 84 -0.76 -2.86 -29.64
CA LEU A 84 -0.31 -3.87 -28.68
C LEU A 84 0.85 -3.35 -27.81
N GLY A 85 1.82 -2.66 -28.42
CA GLY A 85 2.91 -2.00 -27.70
C GLY A 85 2.41 -0.94 -26.73
N MET A 86 1.51 -0.06 -27.16
CA MET A 86 0.92 0.98 -26.30
C MET A 86 0.17 0.39 -25.11
N ASN A 87 -0.66 -0.63 -25.34
CA ASN A 87 -1.42 -1.29 -24.27
C ASN A 87 -0.49 -1.91 -23.21
N ARG A 88 0.60 -2.56 -23.64
CA ARG A 88 1.62 -3.11 -22.73
C ARG A 88 2.29 -2.04 -21.89
N GLN A 89 2.63 -0.90 -22.49
CA GLN A 89 3.27 0.20 -21.76
C GLN A 89 2.34 0.80 -20.72
N VAL A 90 1.06 1.02 -21.07
CA VAL A 90 0.05 1.54 -20.12
C VAL A 90 -0.11 0.59 -18.94
N GLU A 91 -0.22 -0.71 -19.18
CA GLU A 91 -0.32 -1.72 -18.12
C GLU A 91 0.91 -1.72 -17.20
N LEU A 92 2.13 -1.70 -17.77
CA LEU A 92 3.37 -1.64 -17.00
C LEU A 92 3.45 -0.39 -16.14
N ASN A 93 3.02 0.76 -16.67
CA ASN A 93 2.98 2.00 -15.91
C ASN A 93 2.01 1.88 -14.72
N ASN A 94 0.81 1.33 -14.94
CA ASN A 94 -0.17 1.15 -13.87
C ASN A 94 0.36 0.22 -12.77
N ILE A 95 0.95 -0.92 -13.12
CA ILE A 95 1.53 -1.85 -12.14
C ILE A 95 2.70 -1.18 -11.39
N SER A 96 3.53 -0.41 -12.08
CA SER A 96 4.63 0.34 -11.46
C SER A 96 4.12 1.37 -10.44
N GLU A 97 3.05 2.10 -10.77
CA GLU A 97 2.41 3.03 -9.84
C GLU A 97 1.87 2.31 -8.60
N GLU A 98 1.21 1.17 -8.77
CA GLU A 98 0.73 0.36 -7.64
C GLU A 98 1.87 -0.14 -6.75
N VAL A 99 2.94 -0.69 -7.36
CA VAL A 99 4.13 -1.15 -6.63
C VAL A 99 4.78 -0.02 -5.84
N ASN A 100 4.91 1.16 -6.45
CA ASN A 100 5.46 2.34 -5.77
C ASN A 100 4.63 2.73 -4.53
N ILE A 101 3.30 2.71 -4.66
CA ILE A 101 2.40 3.00 -3.52
C ILE A 101 2.60 1.98 -2.40
N VAL A 102 2.65 0.69 -2.72
CA VAL A 102 2.86 -0.37 -1.72
C VAL A 102 4.23 -0.23 -1.05
N GLN A 103 5.27 0.07 -1.83
CA GLN A 103 6.63 0.29 -1.33
C GLN A 103 6.70 1.49 -0.38
N GLU A 104 6.05 2.61 -0.72
CA GLU A 104 5.98 3.79 0.15
C GLU A 104 5.33 3.47 1.50
N TYR A 105 4.24 2.70 1.49
CA TYR A 105 3.61 2.26 2.74
C TYR A 105 4.53 1.36 3.54
N LYS A 106 5.22 0.42 2.89
CA LYS A 106 6.14 -0.50 3.56
C LYS A 106 7.26 0.25 4.27
N VAL A 107 7.92 1.18 3.57
CA VAL A 107 8.95 2.04 4.15
C VAL A 107 8.42 2.79 5.38
N GLY A 108 7.23 3.36 5.31
CA GLY A 108 6.62 4.05 6.44
C GLY A 108 6.35 3.15 7.66
N PHE A 109 5.96 1.89 7.45
CA PHE A 109 5.80 0.94 8.56
C PHE A 109 7.14 0.46 9.12
N ASP A 110 8.13 0.22 8.27
CA ASP A 110 9.46 -0.22 8.70
C ASP A 110 10.18 0.87 9.50
N GLU A 111 10.08 2.14 9.07
CA GLU A 111 10.59 3.29 9.83
C GLU A 111 9.90 3.41 11.20
N ALA A 112 8.58 3.23 11.24
CA ALA A 112 7.83 3.25 12.51
C ALA A 112 8.28 2.14 13.45
N LEU A 113 8.53 0.93 12.93
CA LEU A 113 9.06 -0.19 13.71
C LEU A 113 10.47 0.08 14.21
N ALA A 114 11.37 0.57 13.37
CA ALA A 114 12.74 0.93 13.76
C ALA A 114 12.75 1.91 14.94
N LEU A 115 11.89 2.93 14.90
CA LEU A 115 11.78 3.91 15.99
C LEU A 115 11.23 3.31 17.30
N ILE A 116 10.32 2.35 17.23
CA ILE A 116 9.84 1.61 18.41
C ILE A 116 10.99 0.80 19.01
N TYR A 117 11.76 0.10 18.17
CA TYR A 117 12.89 -0.72 18.61
C TYR A 117 14.03 0.11 19.21
N ASP A 118 14.28 1.31 18.67
CA ASP A 118 15.30 2.24 19.17
C ASP A 118 14.86 2.97 20.46
N GLY A 119 13.61 2.79 20.91
CA GLY A 119 13.12 3.31 22.20
C GLY A 119 12.98 4.84 22.26
N THR A 120 12.92 5.54 21.13
CA THR A 120 12.84 7.01 21.10
C THR A 120 11.41 7.52 21.34
N ALA A 121 11.23 8.49 22.24
CA ALA A 121 9.95 9.17 22.48
C ALA A 121 9.40 9.88 21.22
N GLU A 122 10.27 10.15 20.24
CA GLU A 122 9.93 10.62 18.89
C GLU A 122 9.14 9.62 18.05
N GLY A 123 9.31 8.31 18.25
CA GLY A 123 8.52 7.28 17.56
C GLY A 123 7.01 7.44 17.78
N PHE A 124 6.61 7.88 18.98
CA PHE A 124 5.22 8.16 19.34
C PHE A 124 4.66 9.41 18.63
N TRP A 125 5.49 10.44 18.44
CA TRP A 125 5.12 11.66 17.71
C TRP A 125 5.07 11.41 16.19
N LEU A 126 5.96 10.57 15.67
CA LEU A 126 5.95 10.16 14.27
C LEU A 126 4.76 9.25 13.94
N MET A 127 4.33 8.36 14.84
CA MET A 127 3.08 7.59 14.69
C MET A 127 1.86 8.49 14.46
N ARG A 128 1.79 9.63 15.17
CA ARG A 128 0.71 10.62 15.00
C ARG A 128 0.80 11.33 13.65
N LYS A 129 2.02 11.55 13.15
CA LYS A 129 2.30 12.16 11.83
C LYS A 129 2.01 11.18 10.68
N ILE A 130 2.44 9.93 10.79
CA ILE A 130 2.13 8.83 9.84
C ILE A 130 0.63 8.59 9.83
N GLY A 131 -0.05 8.49 10.98
CA GLY A 131 -1.52 8.37 11.04
C GLY A 131 -2.26 9.51 10.33
N ASN A 132 -1.72 10.73 10.35
CA ASN A 132 -2.24 11.86 9.59
C ASN A 132 -1.91 11.76 8.11
N ILE A 133 -0.68 11.40 7.71
CA ILE A 133 -0.30 11.18 6.31
C ILE A 133 -1.13 10.06 5.68
N LEU A 134 -1.35 8.96 6.40
CA LEU A 134 -2.21 7.85 6.01
C LEU A 134 -3.66 8.31 5.86
N LYS A 135 -4.18 9.19 6.73
CA LYS A 135 -5.52 9.80 6.58
C LYS A 135 -5.60 10.68 5.33
N THR A 136 -4.61 11.54 5.08
CA THR A 136 -4.60 12.42 3.91
C THR A 136 -4.43 11.63 2.61
N LYS A 137 -3.58 10.59 2.59
CA LYS A 137 -3.42 9.68 1.46
C LYS A 137 -4.61 8.74 1.26
N LYS A 138 -5.33 8.36 2.33
CA LYS A 138 -6.61 7.61 2.22
C LYS A 138 -7.69 8.42 1.52
N ILE A 139 -7.72 9.75 1.71
CA ILE A 139 -8.59 10.66 0.94
C ILE A 139 -8.18 10.64 -0.53
N MET A 140 -6.87 10.75 -0.84
CA MET A 140 -6.39 10.69 -2.22
C MET A 140 -6.64 9.34 -2.90
N LEU A 141 -6.50 8.21 -2.20
CA LEU A 141 -6.81 6.88 -2.73
C LEU A 141 -8.30 6.66 -2.96
N TYR A 142 -9.17 7.22 -2.10
CA TYR A 142 -10.62 7.17 -2.32
C TYR A 142 -11.00 8.02 -3.54
N GLU A 143 -10.37 9.17 -3.72
CA GLU A 143 -10.56 10.02 -4.93
C GLU A 143 -9.97 9.37 -6.19
N LEU A 144 -8.82 8.70 -6.09
CA LEU A 144 -8.21 7.95 -7.19
C LEU A 144 -9.05 6.73 -7.56
N PHE A 145 -9.57 5.99 -6.57
CA PHE A 145 -10.49 4.87 -6.75
C PHE A 145 -11.84 5.31 -7.34
N ILE A 146 -12.36 6.48 -6.92
CA ILE A 146 -13.55 7.09 -7.54
C ILE A 146 -13.26 7.53 -8.98
N ARG A 147 -12.10 8.13 -9.26
CA ARG A 147 -11.68 8.51 -10.62
C ARG A 147 -11.53 7.29 -11.52
N ILE A 148 -10.82 6.26 -11.07
CA ILE A 148 -10.61 5.02 -11.84
C ILE A 148 -11.94 4.33 -12.13
N ASN A 149 -12.85 4.27 -11.15
CA ASN A 149 -14.18 3.70 -11.38
C ASN A 149 -15.10 4.57 -12.25
N SER A 150 -14.98 5.90 -12.21
CA SER A 150 -15.78 6.77 -13.09
C SER A 150 -15.32 6.71 -14.56
N TYR A 151 -14.05 6.41 -14.83
CA TYR A 151 -13.60 6.07 -16.19
C TYR A 151 -14.13 4.71 -16.68
N PHE A 152 -14.27 3.72 -15.78
CA PHE A 152 -14.86 2.42 -16.12
C PHE A 152 -16.36 2.50 -16.44
N ILE A 153 -17.11 3.39 -15.78
CA ILE A 153 -18.55 3.58 -16.03
C ILE A 153 -18.80 4.31 -17.36
N ILE A 154 -17.93 5.24 -17.76
CA ILE A 154 -18.11 5.98 -19.02
C ILE A 154 -17.91 5.05 -20.23
N ILE A 155 -16.98 4.09 -20.17
CA ILE A 155 -16.69 3.16 -21.28
C ILE A 155 -17.84 2.16 -21.51
N ILE A 156 -18.61 1.81 -20.49
CA ILE A 156 -19.73 0.86 -20.61
C ILE A 156 -21.00 1.53 -21.17
N THR A 157 -21.11 2.87 -21.09
CA THR A 157 -22.31 3.60 -21.55
C THR A 157 -22.22 4.16 -22.98
N THR A 158 -21.07 4.02 -23.65
CA THR A 158 -20.85 4.54 -25.02
C THR A 158 -20.53 3.46 -26.06
N THR A 159 -20.67 2.18 -25.72
CA THR A 159 -20.70 1.02 -26.65
C THR A 159 -22.10 0.44 -26.72
#